data_AF-A0A820SG64-F1
#
_entry.id   AF-A0A820SG64-F1
#
_cell.length_a   1.000
_cell.length_b   1.000
_cell.length_c   1.000
_cell.angle_alpha   90.00
_cell.angle_beta   90.00
_cell.angle_gamma   90.00
#
_symmetry.space_group_name_H-M   'P 1'
#
loop_
_entity.id
_entity.type
_entity.pdbx_description
1 polymer ?
#
loop_
_entity_poly.entity_id
_entity_poly.type
_entity_poly.pdbx_seq_one_letter_code
_entity_poly.pdbx_strand_id
1 'polypeptide(L)' 'TYNVTLAINDIGGQTLGGAMLDKYIYGADIVLLVYDITNLQSFENLEDWYHSVMKYCAGRKPLFAVVGNKSKEIFIMLVS' A
#
# COMPACT_ATOMS: atom_id res chain seq x y z
N THR A 1 -24.52 0.64 -18.42
CA THR A 1 -23.67 1.41 -17.50
C THR A 1 -23.07 0.46 -16.50
N TYR A 2 -21.74 0.35 -16.42
CA TYR A 2 -21.09 -0.47 -15.40
C TYR A 2 -20.95 0.36 -14.14
N ASN A 3 -21.43 -0.16 -13.02
CA ASN A 3 -21.22 0.45 -11.70
C ASN A 3 -20.01 -0.23 -11.06
N VAL A 4 -19.07 0.57 -10.58
CA VAL A 4 -17.89 0.09 -9.83
C VAL A 4 -17.99 0.66 -8.43
N THR A 5 -17.87 -0.21 -7.43
CA THR A 5 -17.81 0.20 -6.03
C THR A 5 -16.34 0.32 -5.63
N LEU A 6 -15.93 1.52 -5.23
CA LEU A 6 -14.58 1.76 -4.70
C LEU A 6 -14.63 1.71 -3.17
N ALA A 7 -13.91 0.77 -2.56
CA ALA A 7 -13.71 0.70 -1.12
C ALA A 7 -12.24 1.03 -0.80
N ILE A 8 -12.02 2.02 0.07
CA ILE A 8 -10.67 2.48 0.45
C ILE A 8 -10.50 2.23 1.94
N ASN A 9 -9.44 1.50 2.29
CA ASN A 9 -9.05 1.24 3.67
C ASN A 9 -7.72 1.94 3.95
N ASP A 10 -7.69 2.82 4.96
CA ASP A 10 -6.46 3.45 5.45
C ASP A 10 -5.86 2.60 6.57
N ILE A 11 -4.54 2.41 6.53
CA ILE A 11 -3.77 1.64 7.50
C ILE A 11 -2.79 2.60 8.17
N GLY A 12 -3.33 3.51 8.98
CA GLY A 12 -2.56 4.46 9.78
C GLY A 12 -2.28 3.94 11.19
N GLY A 13 -1.02 4.05 11.65
CA GLY A 13 -0.66 3.88 13.07
C GLY A 13 -0.44 2.45 13.57
N GLN A 14 -0.50 1.44 12.71
CA GLN A 14 -0.17 0.05 13.06
C GLN A 14 1.29 -0.27 12.70
N THR A 15 1.97 -1.05 13.54
CA THR A 15 3.34 -1.50 13.27
C THR A 15 3.37 -2.49 12.10
N LEU A 16 4.44 -2.42 11.30
CA LEU A 16 4.82 -3.47 10.35
C LEU A 16 4.67 -4.86 11.02
N GLY A 17 3.87 -5.75 10.42
CA GLY A 17 3.63 -7.08 10.97
C GLY A 17 2.61 -7.16 12.11
N GLY A 18 1.78 -6.13 12.33
CA GLY A 18 0.66 -6.19 13.27
C GLY A 18 -0.33 -7.32 12.94
N ALA A 19 -0.94 -7.91 13.97
CA ALA A 19 -1.82 -9.09 13.86
C ALA A 19 -3.11 -8.88 13.04
N MET A 20 -3.33 -7.69 12.49
CA MET A 20 -4.50 -7.37 11.66
C MET A 20 -4.13 -7.04 10.20
N LEU A 21 -2.84 -6.98 9.86
CA LEU A 21 -2.40 -6.61 8.52
C LEU A 21 -2.99 -7.55 7.46
N ASP A 22 -3.04 -8.85 7.77
CA ASP A 22 -3.68 -9.90 6.97
C ASP A 22 -5.16 -9.60 6.66
N LYS A 23 -5.91 -9.07 7.62
CA LYS A 23 -7.34 -8.74 7.45
C LYS A 23 -7.56 -7.52 6.57
N TYR A 24 -6.69 -6.51 6.65
CA TYR A 24 -6.83 -5.29 5.85
C TYR A 24 -6.48 -5.50 4.38
N ILE A 25 -5.53 -6.40 4.10
CA ILE A 25 -5.10 -6.72 2.73
C ILE A 25 -5.87 -7.90 2.13
N TYR A 26 -6.63 -8.63 2.94
CA TYR A 26 -7.45 -9.73 2.44
C TYR A 26 -8.46 -9.24 1.41
N GLY A 27 -8.33 -9.74 0.18
CA GLY A 27 -9.22 -9.39 -0.92
C GLY A 27 -8.98 -8.02 -1.54
N ALA A 28 -7.89 -7.31 -1.18
CA ALA A 28 -7.52 -6.07 -1.84
C ALA A 28 -7.09 -6.32 -3.30
N ASP A 29 -7.62 -5.53 -4.22
CA ASP A 29 -7.21 -5.56 -5.63
C ASP A 29 -5.98 -4.67 -5.89
N ILE A 30 -5.84 -3.57 -5.14
CA ILE A 30 -4.78 -2.58 -5.27
C ILE A 30 -4.24 -2.23 -3.88
N VAL A 31 -2.92 -2.12 -3.75
CA VAL A 31 -2.22 -1.65 -2.56
C VAL A 31 -1.39 -0.41 -2.93
N LEU A 32 -1.65 0.69 -2.22
CA LEU A 32 -0.89 1.94 -2.37
C LEU A 32 0.17 2.03 -1.27
N LEU A 33 1.44 2.00 -1.65
CA LEU A 33 2.59 2.20 -0.78
C LEU A 33 2.92 3.68 -0.75
N VAL A 34 2.58 4.36 0.36
CA VAL A 34 2.68 5.81 0.47
C VAL A 34 3.88 6.18 1.35
N TYR A 35 4.76 7.04 0.84
CA TYR A 35 5.86 7.61 1.62
C TYR A 35 5.82 9.13 1.62
N ASP A 36 6.52 9.75 2.56
CA ASP A 36 6.68 11.19 2.65
C ASP A 36 7.94 11.62 1.89
N ILE A 37 7.80 12.47 0.86
CA ILE A 37 8.93 12.92 0.05
C ILE A 37 9.98 13.72 0.84
N THR A 38 9.60 14.26 2.00
CA THR A 38 10.51 15.01 2.89
C THR A 38 11.25 14.10 3.87
N ASN A 39 10.97 12.80 3.88
CA ASN A 39 11.55 11.82 4.79
C ASN A 39 12.03 10.57 4.04
N LEU A 40 13.34 10.49 3.78
CA LEU A 40 13.96 9.35 3.08
C LEU A 40 13.71 8.01 3.78
N GLN A 41 13.73 7.98 5.11
CA GLN A 41 13.50 6.75 5.87
C GLN A 41 12.09 6.19 5.61
N SER A 42 11.10 7.05 5.35
CA SER A 42 9.76 6.59 4.97
C SER A 42 9.71 5.90 3.61
N PHE A 43 10.62 6.26 2.69
CA PHE A 43 10.79 5.60 1.41
C PHE A 43 11.48 4.24 1.56
N GLU A 44 12.56 4.18 2.34
CA GLU A 44 13.29 2.92 2.62
C GLU A 44 12.37 1.89 3.27
N ASN A 45 11.50 2.32 4.20
CA ASN A 45 10.52 1.45 4.85
C ASN A 45 9.48 0.83 3.89
N LEU A 46 9.31 1.34 2.67
CA LEU A 46 8.34 0.78 1.72
C LEU A 46 8.68 -0.66 1.32
N GLU A 47 9.97 -1.01 1.30
CA GLU A 47 10.41 -2.37 0.98
C GLU A 47 9.91 -3.38 2.02
N ASP A 48 10.02 -3.04 3.31
CA ASP A 48 9.50 -3.87 4.40
C ASP A 48 7.97 -3.99 4.35
N TRP A 49 7.27 -2.91 3.99
CA TRP A 49 5.82 -2.93 3.79
C TRP A 49 5.42 -3.83 2.62
N TYR A 50 6.11 -3.73 1.48
CA TYR A 50 5.89 -4.59 0.33
C TYR A 50 6.06 -6.07 0.69
N HIS A 51 7.16 -6.44 1.33
CA HIS A 51 7.42 -7.81 1.76
C HIS A 51 6.38 -8.31 2.77
N SER A 52 5.98 -7.44 3.71
CA SER A 52 4.94 -7.77 4.70
C SER A 52 3.61 -8.08 4.03
N VAL A 53 3.16 -7.29 3.05
CA VAL A 53 1.93 -7.54 2.31
C VAL A 53 2.04 -8.83 1.49
N MET A 54 3.14 -9.00 0.76
CA MET A 54 3.37 -10.17 -0.08
C MET A 54 3.37 -11.49 0.70
N LYS A 55 3.78 -11.48 1.97
CA LYS A 55 3.72 -12.65 2.87
C LYS A 55 2.31 -13.19 3.07
N TYR A 56 1.30 -12.32 3.04
CA TYR A 56 -0.10 -12.69 3.27
C TYR A 56 -0.91 -12.83 1.97
N CYS A 57 -0.36 -12.37 0.84
CA CYS A 57 -0.93 -12.57 -0.49
C CYS A 57 -0.66 -13.99 -0.99
N ALA A 58 -1.38 -14.98 -0.47
CA ALA A 58 -1.26 -16.41 -0.81
C ALA A 58 -1.77 -16.75 -2.23
N GLY A 59 -1.13 -16.21 -3.27
CA GLY A 59 -1.39 -16.52 -4.67
C GLY A 59 -2.23 -15.50 -5.44
N ARG A 60 -2.84 -14.53 -4.75
CA ARG A 60 -3.51 -13.37 -5.36
C ARG A 60 -2.62 -12.14 -5.13
N LYS A 61 -1.90 -11.71 -6.16
CA LYS A 61 -1.04 -10.54 -6.09
C LYS A 61 -1.87 -9.28 -6.41
N PRO A 62 -2.09 -8.38 -5.44
CA PRO A 62 -2.70 -7.09 -5.75
C PRO A 62 -1.77 -6.28 -6.65
N LEU A 63 -2.33 -5.32 -7.37
CA LEU A 63 -1.53 -4.31 -8.05
C LEU A 63 -0.91 -3.37 -7.01
N PHE A 64 0.39 -3.11 -7.13
CA PHE A 64 1.07 -2.17 -6.26
C PHE A 64 1.31 -0.85 -7.00
N ALA A 65 1.13 0.25 -6.27
CA ALA A 65 1.59 1.56 -6.72
C ALA A 65 2.27 2.30 -5.58
N VAL A 66 3.36 2.99 -5.89
CA VAL A 66 4.07 3.84 -4.94
C VAL A 66 3.59 5.28 -5.10
N VAL A 67 3.30 5.93 -3.98
CA VAL A 67 2.77 7.29 -3.93
C VAL A 67 3.68 8.17 -3.08
N GLY A 68 4.24 9.20 -3.69
CA GLY A 68 5.00 10.24 -3.00
C GLY A 68 4.06 11.30 -2.43
N ASN A 69 3.84 11.27 -1.11
CA ASN A 69 2.99 12.21 -0.39
C ASN A 69 3.76 13.48 0.04
N LYS A 70 3.03 14.54 0.41
CA LYS A 70 3.54 15.88 0.79
C LYS A 70 4.23 16.66 -0.33
N SER A 71 3.97 16.26 -1.57
CA SER A 71 4.25 17.07 -2.75
C SER A 71 3.09 18.04 -3.02
N LYS A 72 3.35 19.12 -3.78
CA LYS A 72 2.28 19.95 -4.36
C LYS A 72 1.48 19.21 -5.43
N GLU A 73 2.10 18.21 -6.07
CA GLU A 73 1.52 17.35 -7.09
C GLU A 73 1.75 15.88 -6.72
N ILE A 74 0.70 15.05 -6.73
CA ILE A 74 0.81 13.64 -6.36
C ILE A 74 1.50 12.88 -7.49
N PHE A 75 2.61 12.20 -7.17
CA PHE A 75 3.29 11.30 -8.08
C PHE A 75 2.92 9.85 -7.79
N ILE A 76 2.45 9.12 -8.81
CA ILE A 76 2.07 7.71 -8.71
C ILE A 76 2.95 6.90 -9.68
N MET A 77 3.66 5.92 -9.15
CA MET A 77 4.45 4.97 -9.94
C MET A 77 3.80 3.58 -9.84
N LEU A 78 3.39 3.02 -10.97
CA LEU A 78 2.91 1.64 -11.02
C LEU A 78 4.11 0.69 -10.92
N VAL A 79 4.01 -0.28 -10.01
CA VAL A 79 5.02 -1.32 -9.81
C VAL A 79 4.46 -2.61 -10.40
N SER A 80 5.07 -3.09 -11.48
CA SER A 80 4.69 -4.30 -12.22
C SER A 80 5.44 -5.54 -11.75
#